data_AF-A0AAU6PUH7-F1
#
_entry.id   AF-A0AAU6PUH7-F1
#
_cell.length_a   1.000
_cell.length_b   1.000
_cell.length_c   1.000
_cell.angle_alpha   90.00
_cell.angle_beta   90.00
_cell.angle_gamma   90.00
#
_symmetry.space_group_name_H-M   'P 1'
#
loop_
_entity.id
_entity.type
_entity.pdbx_description
1 polymer ?
#
loop_
_entity_poly.entity_id
_entity_poly.type
_entity_poly.pdbx_seq_one_letter_code
_entity_poly.pdbx_strand_id
1 'polypeptide(L)'
;MQKNLLKMAVLSTVLAVVGCDKVSEKIAGKSKIECSDPDAKNLVIDSMQKAINSSAKGYASSFEKPTSGSSIRAGINQIKMNLDHIRTSQDDPQSTKNFCKGTLTVTLPAKLIQNADITREYNGEVDVQEDAYQQDIELDANKIDYEMEYSVQPTDDGEVIFVESQNGSDLAMFLAYVLVDADQKNHVKGKKVVEAKQEAKKVSETQSAADKAAAAAASAMAATAAEQAKVKAEMDYKRSEFNKLWGKASKEAQDSLEYDQKDWVEWRDEVCVDEARSAEPARQEIVRMQCITRLLSERYYEVKEYFDNY
;
A
#
# COMPACT_ATOMS: atom_id res chain seq x y z
N MET A 1 -122.54 43.58 9.38
CA MET A 1 -122.35 42.61 10.49
C MET A 1 -121.14 41.76 10.10
N GLN A 2 -119.92 42.05 10.55
CA GLN A 2 -119.29 41.54 11.80
C GLN A 2 -119.72 40.10 12.11
N LYS A 3 -118.86 39.10 12.34
CA LYS A 3 -117.42 38.94 12.54
C LYS A 3 -117.16 37.43 12.35
N ASN A 4 -115.98 37.02 11.89
CA ASN A 4 -115.14 36.08 12.64
C ASN A 4 -113.78 35.91 11.99
N LEU A 5 -112.77 36.22 12.81
CA LEU A 5 -111.34 36.09 12.61
C LEU A 5 -110.86 34.85 13.37
N LEU A 6 -110.00 34.03 12.75
CA LEU A 6 -108.94 33.24 13.42
C LEU A 6 -107.97 32.80 12.30
N LYS A 7 -106.89 33.56 12.04
CA LYS A 7 -105.50 33.45 12.58
C LYS A 7 -104.69 32.26 12.04
N MET A 8 -103.54 32.61 11.45
CA MET A 8 -102.23 31.94 11.32
C MET A 8 -101.73 32.10 9.87
N ALA A 9 -100.52 32.52 9.54
CA ALA A 9 -99.42 33.19 10.21
C ALA A 9 -98.51 33.76 9.10
N VAL A 10 -97.94 34.93 9.33
CA VAL A 10 -96.96 35.61 8.45
C VAL A 10 -95.61 34.91 8.57
N LEU A 11 -94.88 34.72 7.46
CA LEU A 11 -93.43 34.88 7.46
C LEU A 11 -92.90 35.17 6.04
N SER A 12 -92.64 36.46 5.80
CA SER A 12 -91.64 36.91 4.82
C SER A 12 -90.26 36.79 5.47
N THR A 13 -89.32 36.12 4.82
CA THR A 13 -87.91 36.21 5.20
C THR A 13 -86.99 36.05 3.98
N VAL A 14 -86.50 37.19 3.51
CA VAL A 14 -85.12 37.52 3.11
C VAL A 14 -84.31 36.47 2.33
N LEU A 15 -83.98 36.83 1.08
CA LEU A 15 -82.84 36.28 0.34
C LEU A 15 -81.55 36.44 1.14
N ALA A 16 -80.93 35.33 1.53
CA ALA A 16 -79.52 35.27 1.85
C ALA A 16 -78.82 34.57 0.68
N VAL A 17 -78.13 35.36 -0.15
CA VAL A 17 -77.07 34.89 -1.04
C VAL A 17 -75.94 34.41 -0.14
N VAL A 18 -75.83 33.10 0.03
CA VAL A 18 -74.65 32.46 0.61
C VAL A 18 -73.88 31.85 -0.55
N GLY A 19 -72.64 32.32 -0.71
CA GLY A 19 -71.76 32.00 -1.82
C GLY A 19 -71.63 30.50 -2.07
N CYS A 20 -71.88 30.12 -3.32
CA CYS A 20 -71.41 28.86 -3.89
C CYS A 20 -69.90 28.95 -4.11
N ASP A 21 -69.11 28.84 -3.04
CA ASP A 21 -67.64 28.77 -3.11
C ASP A 21 -67.09 27.43 -2.58
N LYS A 22 -67.97 26.42 -2.38
CA LYS A 22 -67.57 25.11 -1.84
C LYS A 22 -68.18 23.90 -2.54
N VAL A 23 -68.53 24.03 -3.83
CA VAL A 23 -68.99 22.88 -4.64
C VAL A 23 -68.30 22.88 -6.01
N SER A 24 -66.98 23.05 -6.01
CA SER A 24 -66.14 22.82 -7.20
C SER A 24 -64.91 21.93 -6.93
N GLU A 25 -64.72 21.46 -5.69
CA GLU A 25 -63.59 20.57 -5.33
C GLU A 25 -63.85 19.06 -5.53
N LYS A 26 -65.02 18.65 -6.03
CA LYS A 26 -65.36 17.20 -6.16
C LYS A 26 -65.61 16.71 -7.58
N ILE A 27 -65.26 17.51 -8.60
CA ILE A 27 -65.23 17.06 -10.00
C ILE A 27 -63.96 17.61 -10.65
N ALA A 28 -62.80 17.18 -10.14
CA ALA A 28 -61.50 17.39 -10.77
C ALA A 28 -60.66 16.13 -10.52
N GLY A 29 -59.89 15.71 -11.53
CA GLY A 29 -59.12 14.46 -11.52
C GLY A 29 -58.19 14.31 -10.32
N LYS A 30 -57.82 13.06 -10.06
CA LYS A 30 -56.87 12.58 -9.05
C LYS A 30 -55.74 13.60 -8.82
N SER A 31 -55.54 14.00 -7.55
CA SER A 31 -54.59 15.06 -7.18
C SER A 31 -53.15 14.68 -7.51
N LYS A 32 -52.46 15.53 -8.28
CA LYS A 32 -51.01 15.43 -8.49
C LYS A 32 -50.27 15.63 -7.17
N ILE A 33 -49.12 14.99 -7.03
CA ILE A 33 -48.21 15.22 -5.91
C ILE A 33 -47.25 16.35 -6.27
N GLU A 34 -47.09 17.33 -5.38
CA GLU A 34 -46.14 18.41 -5.57
C GLU A 34 -44.70 17.88 -5.49
N CYS A 35 -43.80 18.44 -6.31
CA CYS A 35 -42.38 18.07 -6.26
C CYS A 35 -41.74 18.26 -4.87
N SER A 36 -42.24 19.24 -4.10
CA SER A 36 -41.78 19.59 -2.75
C SER A 36 -42.41 18.77 -1.64
N ASP A 37 -43.29 17.81 -1.96
CA ASP A 37 -43.95 16.94 -0.99
C ASP A 37 -42.91 16.24 -0.08
N PRO A 38 -43.07 16.26 1.26
CA PRO A 38 -42.09 15.67 2.17
C PRO A 38 -41.81 14.19 1.96
N ASP A 39 -42.83 13.40 1.60
CA ASP A 39 -42.66 11.97 1.35
C ASP A 39 -41.92 11.74 0.02
N ALA A 40 -42.20 12.56 -0.99
CA ALA A 40 -41.42 12.56 -2.23
C ALA A 40 -39.94 12.91 -1.99
N LYS A 41 -39.64 13.92 -1.16
CA LYS A 41 -38.25 14.26 -0.79
C LYS A 41 -37.53 13.09 -0.14
N ASN A 42 -38.17 12.45 0.83
CA ASN A 42 -37.61 11.29 1.53
C ASN A 42 -37.35 10.12 0.56
N LEU A 43 -38.27 9.87 -0.38
CA LEU A 43 -38.12 8.83 -1.39
C LEU A 43 -36.96 9.11 -2.37
N VAL A 44 -36.68 10.37 -2.71
CA VAL A 44 -35.48 10.73 -3.49
C VAL A 44 -34.20 10.40 -2.71
N ILE A 45 -34.13 10.77 -1.43
CA ILE A 45 -32.98 10.47 -0.57
C ILE A 45 -32.81 8.95 -0.41
N ASP A 46 -33.89 8.22 -0.14
CA ASP A 46 -33.88 6.75 -0.04
C ASP A 46 -33.42 6.09 -1.33
N SER A 47 -33.85 6.61 -2.49
CA SER A 47 -33.42 6.15 -3.81
C SER A 47 -31.90 6.33 -3.98
N MET A 48 -31.37 7.51 -3.63
CA MET A 48 -29.94 7.78 -3.66
C MET A 48 -29.15 6.85 -2.71
N GLN A 49 -29.61 6.65 -1.48
CA GLN A 49 -28.98 5.72 -0.53
C GLN A 49 -28.97 4.28 -1.05
N LYS A 50 -30.06 3.84 -1.71
CA LYS A 50 -30.12 2.51 -2.35
C LYS A 50 -29.12 2.39 -3.50
N ALA A 51 -28.99 3.44 -4.33
CA ALA A 51 -28.02 3.49 -5.42
C ALA A 51 -26.58 3.39 -4.89
N ILE A 52 -26.23 4.17 -3.86
CA ILE A 52 -24.92 4.10 -3.20
C ILE A 52 -24.66 2.70 -2.65
N ASN A 53 -25.62 2.10 -1.94
CA ASN A 53 -25.48 0.75 -1.40
C ASN A 53 -25.27 -0.30 -2.50
N SER A 54 -25.93 -0.14 -3.65
CA SER A 54 -25.75 -1.02 -4.80
C SER A 54 -24.33 -0.89 -5.38
N SER A 55 -23.91 0.33 -5.69
CA SER A 55 -22.57 0.62 -6.22
C SER A 55 -21.47 0.18 -5.26
N ALA A 56 -21.64 0.41 -3.96
CA ALA A 56 -20.68 0.04 -2.94
C ALA A 56 -20.50 -1.47 -2.82
N LYS A 57 -21.58 -2.26 -2.96
CA LYS A 57 -21.47 -3.72 -3.00
C LYS A 57 -20.69 -4.20 -4.23
N GLY A 58 -20.93 -3.58 -5.38
CA GLY A 58 -20.18 -3.87 -6.61
C GLY A 58 -18.70 -3.59 -6.43
N TYR A 59 -18.36 -2.38 -5.98
CA TYR A 59 -16.96 -1.98 -5.80
C TYR A 59 -16.24 -2.77 -4.70
N ALA A 60 -16.90 -3.03 -3.56
CA ALA A 60 -16.36 -3.82 -2.46
C ALA A 60 -15.93 -5.24 -2.89
N SER A 61 -16.57 -5.80 -3.91
CA SER A 61 -16.23 -7.14 -4.42
C SER A 61 -14.87 -7.21 -5.11
N SER A 62 -14.28 -6.05 -5.47
CA SER A 62 -12.95 -5.95 -6.09
C SER A 62 -11.81 -6.15 -5.09
N PHE A 63 -12.09 -6.07 -3.79
CA PHE A 63 -11.10 -6.21 -2.72
C PHE A 63 -11.00 -7.66 -2.24
N GLU A 64 -9.77 -8.09 -1.95
CA GLU A 64 -9.47 -9.40 -1.35
C GLU A 64 -10.28 -9.65 -0.06
N LYS A 65 -10.49 -8.59 0.73
CA LYS A 65 -11.39 -8.59 1.89
C LYS A 65 -12.50 -7.58 1.65
N PRO A 66 -13.63 -8.01 1.08
CA PRO A 66 -14.74 -7.10 0.76
C PRO A 66 -15.28 -6.40 2.00
N THR A 67 -15.58 -5.11 1.86
CA THR A 67 -16.33 -4.35 2.85
C THR A 67 -17.71 -4.99 3.06
N SER A 68 -18.06 -5.23 4.34
CA SER A 68 -19.31 -5.93 4.67
C SER A 68 -20.54 -5.08 4.35
N GLY A 69 -21.66 -5.73 3.98
CA GLY A 69 -22.91 -5.00 3.73
C GLY A 69 -23.42 -4.20 4.93
N SER A 70 -23.14 -4.64 6.17
CA SER A 70 -23.43 -3.86 7.39
C SER A 70 -22.56 -2.62 7.51
N SER A 71 -21.26 -2.72 7.18
CA SER A 71 -20.34 -1.57 7.16
C SER A 71 -20.78 -0.54 6.12
N ILE A 72 -21.14 -0.99 4.92
CA ILE A 72 -21.66 -0.12 3.84
C ILE A 72 -22.87 0.68 4.36
N ARG A 73 -23.88 0.00 4.90
CA ARG A 73 -25.08 0.66 5.43
C ARG A 73 -24.77 1.62 6.58
N ALA A 74 -23.89 1.22 7.49
CA ALA A 74 -23.46 2.08 8.60
C ALA A 74 -22.74 3.34 8.10
N GLY A 75 -21.94 3.22 7.05
CA GLY A 75 -21.28 4.36 6.41
C GLY A 75 -22.26 5.29 5.69
N ILE A 76 -23.22 4.74 4.92
CA ILE A 76 -24.28 5.52 4.28
C ILE A 76 -25.06 6.35 5.32
N ASN A 77 -25.39 5.76 6.47
CA ASN A 77 -26.12 6.46 7.54
C ASN A 77 -25.33 7.62 8.18
N GLN A 78 -24.03 7.73 7.94
CA GLN A 78 -23.22 8.87 8.40
C GLN A 78 -23.19 10.02 7.39
N ILE A 79 -23.57 9.76 6.14
CA ILE A 79 -23.69 10.78 5.10
C ILE A 79 -25.01 11.52 5.30
N LYS A 80 -24.94 12.83 5.49
CA LYS A 80 -26.15 13.66 5.60
C LYS A 80 -26.58 14.08 4.20
N MET A 81 -27.86 13.90 3.88
CA MET A 81 -28.45 14.29 2.61
C MET A 81 -29.67 15.15 2.87
N ASN A 82 -29.84 16.19 2.06
CA ASN A 82 -30.96 17.09 2.15
C ASN A 82 -31.33 17.60 0.75
N LEU A 83 -32.62 17.59 0.43
CA LEU A 83 -33.14 18.04 -0.87
C LEU A 83 -33.95 19.33 -0.70
N ASP A 84 -33.39 20.42 -1.22
CA ASP A 84 -33.96 21.77 -1.15
C ASP A 84 -34.01 22.44 -2.52
N HIS A 85 -34.50 23.69 -2.55
CA HIS A 85 -34.62 24.50 -3.78
C HIS A 85 -35.38 23.76 -4.90
N ILE A 86 -36.43 23.03 -4.52
CA ILE A 86 -37.20 22.18 -5.42
C ILE A 86 -38.15 23.00 -6.27
N ARG A 87 -38.21 22.67 -7.57
CA ARG A 87 -39.15 23.23 -8.54
C ARG A 87 -39.68 22.15 -9.47
N THR A 88 -40.90 22.35 -9.96
CA THR A 88 -41.42 21.59 -11.10
C THR A 88 -40.72 22.07 -12.37
N SER A 89 -40.05 21.17 -13.08
CA SER A 89 -39.40 21.44 -14.36
C SER A 89 -40.31 21.18 -15.55
N GLN A 90 -41.24 20.23 -15.43
CA GLN A 90 -42.26 19.95 -16.43
C GLN A 90 -43.54 19.43 -15.77
N ASP A 91 -44.68 19.97 -16.21
CA ASP A 91 -46.03 19.57 -15.78
C ASP A 91 -46.87 19.26 -17.03
N ASP A 92 -47.38 18.02 -17.13
CA ASP A 92 -48.30 17.61 -18.19
C ASP A 92 -49.73 17.57 -17.64
N PRO A 93 -50.65 18.45 -18.09
CA PRO A 93 -52.04 18.46 -17.64
C PRO A 93 -52.79 17.14 -17.82
N GLN A 94 -52.32 16.25 -18.71
CA GLN A 94 -52.92 14.94 -18.99
C GLN A 94 -52.29 13.79 -18.18
N SER A 95 -51.28 14.07 -17.36
CA SER A 95 -50.56 13.07 -16.56
C SER A 95 -50.55 13.46 -15.07
N THR A 96 -50.54 12.46 -14.19
CA THR A 96 -50.29 12.67 -12.75
C THR A 96 -48.80 12.76 -12.39
N LYS A 97 -47.92 12.56 -13.39
CA LYS A 97 -46.46 12.61 -13.23
C LYS A 97 -45.95 14.04 -13.35
N ASN A 98 -45.23 14.49 -12.32
CA ASN A 98 -44.49 15.75 -12.33
C ASN A 98 -43.00 15.47 -12.47
N PHE A 99 -42.31 16.25 -13.30
CA PHE A 99 -40.84 16.25 -13.36
C PHE A 99 -40.32 17.41 -12.53
N CYS A 100 -39.28 17.13 -11.76
CA CYS A 100 -38.80 17.95 -10.67
C CYS A 100 -37.30 18.16 -10.80
N LYS A 101 -36.84 19.33 -10.37
CA LYS A 101 -35.43 19.64 -10.15
C LYS A 101 -35.26 20.17 -8.74
N GLY A 102 -34.18 19.80 -8.07
CA GLY A 102 -33.82 20.33 -6.76
C GLY A 102 -32.34 20.21 -6.50
N THR A 103 -31.85 20.89 -5.45
CA THR A 103 -30.46 20.79 -5.02
C THR A 103 -30.36 19.74 -3.91
N LEU A 104 -29.67 18.64 -4.20
CA LEU A 104 -29.28 17.66 -3.21
C LEU A 104 -27.96 18.09 -2.60
N THR A 105 -28.01 18.55 -1.35
CA THR A 105 -26.82 18.77 -0.54
C THR A 105 -26.43 17.46 0.13
N VAL A 106 -25.20 17.01 -0.12
CA VAL A 106 -24.58 15.86 0.54
C VAL A 106 -23.45 16.37 1.43
N THR A 107 -23.41 15.97 2.70
CA THR A 107 -22.31 16.28 3.61
C THR A 107 -21.62 15.01 4.07
N LEU A 108 -20.32 14.92 3.77
CA LEU A 108 -19.46 13.83 4.16
C LEU A 108 -18.81 14.13 5.51
N PRO A 109 -18.70 13.15 6.43
CA PRO A 109 -17.85 13.31 7.60
C PRO A 109 -16.38 13.49 7.17
N ALA A 110 -15.67 14.47 7.71
CA ALA A 110 -14.26 14.69 7.37
C ALA A 110 -13.37 13.44 7.57
N LYS A 111 -13.66 12.64 8.62
CA LYS A 111 -12.99 11.37 8.87
C LYS A 111 -13.25 10.33 7.77
N LEU A 112 -14.37 10.40 7.08
CA LEU A 112 -14.67 9.49 5.97
C LEU A 112 -13.70 9.75 4.83
N ILE A 113 -13.58 11.01 4.41
CA ILE A 113 -12.65 11.46 3.36
C ILE A 113 -11.21 11.08 3.73
N GLN A 114 -10.74 11.49 4.91
CA GLN A 114 -9.37 11.18 5.37
C GLN A 114 -9.06 9.68 5.40
N ASN A 115 -10.05 8.85 5.75
CA ASN A 115 -9.85 7.40 5.77
C ASN A 115 -9.78 6.81 4.36
N ALA A 116 -10.55 7.35 3.41
CA ALA A 116 -10.51 6.94 2.02
C ALA A 116 -9.14 7.28 1.40
N ASP A 117 -8.64 8.50 1.65
CA ASP A 117 -7.34 8.94 1.13
C ASP A 117 -6.17 8.06 1.60
N ILE A 118 -6.23 7.52 2.82
CA ILE A 118 -5.22 6.56 3.31
C ILE A 118 -5.17 5.30 2.45
N THR A 119 -6.34 4.80 2.02
CA THR A 119 -6.45 3.63 1.17
C THR A 119 -6.00 3.95 -0.25
N ARG A 120 -6.47 5.08 -0.81
CA ARG A 120 -6.13 5.54 -2.16
C ARG A 120 -4.64 5.79 -2.33
N GLU A 121 -4.00 6.46 -1.36
CA GLU A 121 -2.54 6.68 -1.34
C GLU A 121 -1.76 5.36 -1.41
N TYR A 122 -2.20 4.33 -0.68
CA TYR A 122 -1.55 3.01 -0.75
C TYR A 122 -1.71 2.34 -2.11
N ASN A 123 -2.85 2.52 -2.77
CA ASN A 123 -3.12 1.97 -4.09
C ASN A 123 -2.50 2.80 -5.23
N GLY A 124 -1.94 3.98 -4.94
CA GLY A 124 -1.45 4.91 -5.96
C GLY A 124 -2.57 5.65 -6.71
N GLU A 125 -3.75 5.76 -6.10
CA GLU A 125 -4.91 6.47 -6.61
C GLU A 125 -4.88 7.94 -6.19
N VAL A 126 -5.58 8.81 -6.93
CA VAL A 126 -5.75 10.22 -6.55
C VAL A 126 -6.63 10.34 -5.31
N ASP A 127 -6.49 11.44 -4.55
CA ASP A 127 -7.30 11.68 -3.36
C ASP A 127 -8.79 11.95 -3.70
N VAL A 128 -9.65 11.98 -2.68
CA VAL A 128 -11.10 12.21 -2.85
C VAL A 128 -11.44 13.56 -3.49
N GLN A 129 -10.64 14.59 -3.25
CA GLN A 129 -10.89 15.92 -3.80
C GLN A 129 -10.62 15.95 -5.30
N GLU A 130 -9.47 15.39 -5.72
CA GLU A 130 -9.08 15.29 -7.11
C GLU A 130 -10.00 14.33 -7.89
N ASP A 131 -10.39 13.21 -7.29
CA ASP A 131 -11.36 12.26 -7.88
C ASP A 131 -12.72 12.93 -8.12
N ALA A 132 -13.21 13.74 -7.18
CA ALA A 132 -14.44 14.52 -7.36
C ALA A 132 -14.32 15.50 -8.52
N TYR A 133 -13.20 16.24 -8.58
CA TYR A 133 -12.93 17.20 -9.66
C TYR A 133 -12.89 16.52 -11.04
N GLN A 134 -12.27 15.35 -11.16
CA GLN A 134 -12.21 14.59 -12.41
C GLN A 134 -13.58 14.04 -12.87
N GLN A 135 -14.54 13.95 -11.95
CA GLN A 135 -15.91 13.49 -12.23
C GLN A 135 -16.91 14.66 -12.37
N ASP A 136 -16.43 15.90 -12.49
CA ASP A 136 -17.26 17.11 -12.50
C ASP A 136 -18.17 17.23 -11.24
N ILE A 137 -17.73 16.68 -10.10
CA ILE A 137 -18.40 16.78 -8.81
C ILE A 137 -17.74 17.88 -7.99
N GLU A 138 -18.48 18.95 -7.71
CA GLU A 138 -18.01 20.05 -6.86
C GLU A 138 -18.05 19.65 -5.39
N LEU A 139 -16.91 19.16 -4.88
CA LEU A 139 -16.69 18.92 -3.45
C LEU A 139 -16.05 20.16 -2.82
N ASP A 140 -16.83 20.96 -2.09
CA ASP A 140 -16.32 22.08 -1.30
C ASP A 140 -16.10 21.63 0.15
N ALA A 141 -14.83 21.39 0.50
CA ALA A 141 -14.35 20.78 1.74
C ALA A 141 -14.95 19.40 2.05
N ASN A 142 -16.20 19.35 2.48
CA ASN A 142 -16.90 18.12 2.81
C ASN A 142 -18.38 18.14 2.37
N LYS A 143 -18.74 19.10 1.52
CA LYS A 143 -20.10 19.32 1.04
C LYS A 143 -20.12 19.22 -0.48
N ILE A 144 -21.16 18.58 -1.01
CA ILE A 144 -21.46 18.50 -2.44
C ILE A 144 -22.86 19.04 -2.62
N ASP A 145 -23.03 19.97 -3.56
CA ASP A 145 -24.34 20.42 -4.01
C ASP A 145 -24.56 19.91 -5.43
N TYR A 146 -25.55 19.04 -5.62
CA TYR A 146 -25.83 18.36 -6.89
C TYR A 146 -27.25 18.68 -7.37
N GLU A 147 -27.42 19.10 -8.63
CA GLU A 147 -28.76 19.29 -9.21
C GLU A 147 -29.40 17.92 -9.49
N MET A 148 -30.31 17.49 -8.63
CA MET A 148 -31.07 16.27 -8.81
C MET A 148 -32.27 16.50 -9.70
N GLU A 149 -32.39 15.68 -10.74
CA GLU A 149 -33.55 15.56 -11.59
C GLU A 149 -34.30 14.29 -11.21
N TYR A 150 -35.60 14.41 -10.93
CA TYR A 150 -36.45 13.28 -10.55
C TYR A 150 -37.88 13.50 -11.02
N SER A 151 -38.67 12.45 -11.03
CA SER A 151 -40.11 12.55 -11.25
C SER A 151 -40.89 11.96 -10.10
N VAL A 152 -42.04 12.56 -9.79
CA VAL A 152 -42.98 12.10 -8.76
C VAL A 152 -44.31 11.73 -9.40
N GLN A 153 -44.87 10.59 -8.99
CA GLN A 153 -46.16 10.14 -9.50
C GLN A 153 -46.91 9.32 -8.43
N PRO A 154 -48.14 9.69 -8.03
CA PRO A 154 -48.95 8.86 -7.16
C PRO A 154 -49.50 7.63 -7.91
N THR A 155 -49.81 6.56 -7.18
CA THR A 155 -50.62 5.44 -7.67
C THR A 155 -52.02 5.89 -8.08
N ASP A 156 -52.72 5.02 -8.80
CA ASP A 156 -54.09 5.27 -9.24
C ASP A 156 -55.10 5.51 -8.10
N ASP A 157 -54.83 4.95 -6.93
CA ASP A 157 -55.59 5.14 -5.68
C ASP A 157 -55.07 6.32 -4.84
N GLY A 158 -53.92 6.90 -5.20
CA GLY A 158 -53.27 7.99 -4.47
C GLY A 158 -52.57 7.57 -3.18
N GLU A 159 -52.49 6.27 -2.87
CA GLU A 159 -51.95 5.78 -1.59
C GLU A 159 -50.42 5.70 -1.56
N VAL A 160 -49.76 5.51 -2.70
CA VAL A 160 -48.30 5.35 -2.80
C VAL A 160 -47.72 6.36 -3.77
N ILE A 161 -46.60 6.98 -3.38
CA ILE A 161 -45.83 7.89 -4.23
C ILE A 161 -44.65 7.13 -4.85
N PHE A 162 -44.52 7.19 -6.17
CA PHE A 162 -43.34 6.72 -6.89
C PHE A 162 -42.39 7.88 -7.19
N VAL A 163 -41.11 7.64 -6.96
CA VAL A 163 -40.01 8.53 -7.32
C VAL A 163 -39.07 7.82 -8.27
N GLU A 164 -38.72 8.46 -9.37
CA GLU A 164 -37.72 7.99 -10.32
C GLU A 164 -36.67 9.08 -10.52
N SER A 165 -35.42 8.79 -10.13
CA SER A 165 -34.29 9.67 -10.40
C SER A 165 -33.92 9.59 -11.89
N GLN A 166 -33.71 10.74 -12.52
CA GLN A 166 -33.28 10.84 -13.92
C GLN A 166 -31.75 10.97 -14.05
N ASN A 167 -31.07 11.39 -12.96
CA ASN A 167 -29.61 11.48 -12.85
C ASN A 167 -29.12 11.05 -11.45
N GLY A 168 -27.83 11.24 -11.17
CA GLY A 168 -27.21 10.98 -9.86
C GLY A 168 -26.49 9.62 -9.73
N SER A 169 -26.36 8.84 -10.80
CA SER A 169 -25.65 7.55 -10.77
C SER A 169 -24.14 7.71 -10.57
N ASP A 170 -23.58 8.76 -11.17
CA ASP A 170 -22.21 9.26 -10.99
C ASP A 170 -21.95 9.65 -9.52
N LEU A 171 -22.82 10.49 -8.94
CA LEU A 171 -22.73 10.87 -7.53
C LEU A 171 -22.83 9.64 -6.62
N ALA A 172 -23.77 8.73 -6.89
CA ALA A 172 -23.93 7.51 -6.11
C ALA A 172 -22.68 6.61 -6.18
N MET A 173 -22.04 6.52 -7.34
CA MET A 173 -20.81 5.76 -7.55
C MET A 173 -19.63 6.39 -6.82
N PHE A 174 -19.44 7.70 -6.95
CA PHE A 174 -18.41 8.46 -6.22
C PHE A 174 -18.54 8.24 -4.70
N LEU A 175 -19.74 8.45 -4.15
CA LEU A 175 -20.01 8.26 -2.72
C LEU A 175 -19.78 6.82 -2.26
N ALA A 176 -20.12 5.85 -3.10
CA ALA A 176 -19.87 4.44 -2.84
C ALA A 176 -18.37 4.12 -2.75
N TYR A 177 -17.55 4.71 -3.62
CA TYR A 177 -16.11 4.46 -3.64
C TYR A 177 -15.45 5.05 -2.40
N VAL A 178 -15.75 6.31 -2.09
CA VAL A 178 -15.28 6.97 -0.85
C VAL A 178 -15.64 6.16 0.39
N LEU A 179 -16.86 5.61 0.47
CA LEU A 179 -17.30 4.78 1.60
C LEU A 179 -16.49 3.48 1.73
N VAL A 180 -16.29 2.77 0.62
CA VAL A 180 -15.56 1.49 0.63
C VAL A 180 -14.09 1.72 0.91
N ASP A 181 -13.46 2.71 0.27
CA ASP A 181 -12.06 3.05 0.50
C ASP A 181 -11.82 3.41 1.97
N ALA A 182 -12.73 4.16 2.57
CA ALA A 182 -12.65 4.52 3.99
C ALA A 182 -12.74 3.31 4.94
N ASP A 183 -13.53 2.29 4.60
CA ASP A 183 -13.63 1.05 5.37
C ASP A 183 -12.37 0.18 5.21
N GLN A 184 -11.73 0.21 4.04
CA GLN A 184 -10.52 -0.55 3.73
C GLN A 184 -9.25 -0.05 4.45
N LYS A 185 -9.28 1.12 5.10
CA LYS A 185 -8.11 1.75 5.74
C LYS A 185 -7.32 0.81 6.66
N ASN A 186 -8.03 -0.03 7.43
CA ASN A 186 -7.40 -0.89 8.43
C ASN A 186 -6.73 -2.10 7.77
N HIS A 187 -7.30 -2.58 6.65
CA HIS A 187 -6.70 -3.63 5.84
C HIS A 187 -5.41 -3.14 5.21
N VAL A 188 -5.44 -1.95 4.60
CA VAL A 188 -4.26 -1.28 4.02
C VAL A 188 -3.18 -1.02 5.07
N LYS A 189 -3.53 -0.48 6.25
CA LYS A 189 -2.56 -0.29 7.35
C LYS A 189 -1.95 -1.62 7.80
N GLY A 190 -2.75 -2.69 7.85
CA GLY A 190 -2.27 -4.03 8.11
C GLY A 190 -1.25 -4.51 7.07
N LYS A 191 -1.52 -4.30 5.78
CA LYS A 191 -0.59 -4.63 4.68
C LYS A 191 0.73 -3.84 4.78
N LYS A 192 0.68 -2.52 4.96
CA LYS A 192 1.88 -1.68 5.17
C LYS A 192 2.77 -2.21 6.30
N VAL A 193 2.19 -2.66 7.42
CA VAL A 193 2.94 -3.23 8.55
C VAL A 193 3.58 -4.57 8.20
N VAL A 194 2.88 -5.44 7.48
CA VAL A 194 3.42 -6.74 7.06
C VAL A 194 4.56 -6.56 6.07
N GLU A 195 4.37 -5.69 5.07
CA GLU A 195 5.38 -5.34 4.07
C GLU A 195 6.64 -4.75 4.73
N ALA A 196 6.48 -3.80 5.65
CA ALA A 196 7.59 -3.22 6.40
C ALA A 196 8.38 -4.28 7.21
N LYS A 197 7.67 -5.24 7.84
CA LYS A 197 8.32 -6.34 8.56
C LYS A 197 9.07 -7.29 7.62
N GLN A 198 8.51 -7.58 6.46
CA GLN A 198 9.16 -8.44 5.46
C GLN A 198 10.42 -7.77 4.90
N GLU A 199 10.36 -6.47 4.61
CA GLU A 199 11.50 -5.71 4.13
C GLU A 199 12.61 -5.63 5.19
N ALA A 200 12.25 -5.31 6.44
CA ALA A 200 13.20 -5.33 7.54
C ALA A 200 13.86 -6.69 7.74
N LYS A 201 13.10 -7.79 7.55
CA LYS A 201 13.64 -9.15 7.63
C LYS A 201 14.64 -9.43 6.50
N LYS A 202 14.34 -9.05 5.25
CA LYS A 202 15.27 -9.21 4.12
C LYS A 202 16.57 -8.45 4.31
N VAL A 203 16.50 -7.21 4.81
CA VAL A 203 17.69 -6.40 5.11
C VAL A 203 18.54 -7.07 6.19
N SER A 204 17.90 -7.55 7.27
CA SER A 204 18.58 -8.26 8.37
C SER A 204 19.24 -9.57 7.92
N GLU A 205 18.56 -10.38 7.10
CA GLU A 205 19.12 -11.63 6.56
C GLU A 205 20.30 -11.36 5.61
N THR A 206 20.20 -10.32 4.78
CA THR A 206 21.29 -9.92 3.87
C THR A 206 22.52 -9.43 4.63
N GLN A 207 22.33 -8.60 5.67
CA GLN A 207 23.41 -8.15 6.54
C GLN A 207 24.06 -9.32 7.28
N SER A 208 23.27 -10.24 7.84
CA SER A 208 23.80 -11.42 8.54
C SER A 208 24.61 -12.33 7.60
N ALA A 209 24.19 -12.49 6.35
CA ALA A 209 24.94 -13.27 5.36
C ALA A 209 26.27 -12.59 5.00
N ALA A 210 26.27 -11.27 4.81
CA ALA A 210 27.49 -10.50 4.52
C ALA A 210 28.49 -10.56 5.69
N ASP A 211 28.02 -10.39 6.93
CA ASP A 211 28.86 -10.46 8.13
C ASP A 211 29.50 -11.83 8.31
N LYS A 212 28.74 -12.91 8.08
CA LYS A 212 29.27 -14.28 8.12
C LYS A 212 30.32 -14.53 7.04
N ALA A 213 30.10 -14.02 5.83
CA ALA A 213 31.06 -14.15 4.74
C ALA A 213 32.36 -13.39 5.03
N ALA A 214 32.26 -12.17 5.57
CA ALA A 214 33.41 -11.37 5.97
C ALA A 214 34.21 -12.03 7.11
N ALA A 215 33.53 -12.57 8.13
CA ALA A 215 34.18 -13.30 9.21
C ALA A 215 34.88 -14.58 8.73
N ALA A 216 34.27 -15.33 7.81
CA ALA A 216 34.88 -16.51 7.22
C ALA A 216 36.13 -16.17 6.39
N ALA A 217 36.07 -15.11 5.58
CA ALA A 217 37.22 -14.63 4.80
C ALA A 217 38.38 -14.16 5.71
N ALA A 218 38.06 -13.39 6.76
CA ALA A 218 39.06 -12.94 7.74
C ALA A 218 39.73 -14.12 8.46
N SER A 219 38.94 -15.13 8.87
CA SER A 219 39.44 -16.35 9.50
C SER A 219 40.37 -17.14 8.56
N ALA A 220 40.01 -17.28 7.29
CA ALA A 220 40.83 -17.96 6.28
C ALA A 220 42.18 -17.25 6.06
N MET A 221 42.17 -15.92 5.92
CA MET A 221 43.41 -15.13 5.80
C MET A 221 44.30 -15.27 7.04
N ALA A 222 43.71 -15.24 8.24
CA ALA A 222 44.46 -15.42 9.48
C ALA A 222 45.10 -16.81 9.58
N ALA A 223 44.40 -17.86 9.14
CA ALA A 223 44.93 -19.22 9.12
C ALA A 223 46.13 -19.34 8.16
N THR A 224 46.04 -18.79 6.95
CA THR A 224 47.15 -18.79 5.98
C THR A 224 48.36 -18.01 6.51
N ALA A 225 48.14 -16.83 7.12
CA ALA A 225 49.21 -16.04 7.71
C ALA A 225 49.91 -16.77 8.87
N ALA A 226 49.14 -17.45 9.72
CA ALA A 226 49.68 -18.24 10.82
C ALA A 226 50.54 -19.43 10.33
N GLU A 227 50.09 -20.12 9.28
CA GLU A 227 50.86 -21.20 8.64
C GLU A 227 52.15 -20.67 8.01
N GLN A 228 52.08 -19.56 7.29
CA GLN A 228 53.25 -18.91 6.71
C GLN A 228 54.27 -18.51 7.78
N ALA A 229 53.82 -17.96 8.92
CA ALA A 229 54.69 -17.61 10.04
C ALA A 229 55.39 -18.84 10.64
N LYS A 230 54.67 -19.97 10.78
CA LYS A 230 55.24 -21.22 11.28
C LYS A 230 56.34 -21.76 10.35
N VAL A 231 56.05 -21.84 9.05
CA VAL A 231 57.01 -22.34 8.05
C VAL A 231 58.22 -21.41 7.96
N LYS A 232 58.00 -20.10 8.02
CA LYS A 232 59.09 -19.12 8.06
C LYS A 232 60.01 -19.33 9.26
N ALA A 233 59.44 -19.52 10.45
CA ALA A 233 60.23 -19.76 11.66
C ALA A 233 61.08 -21.06 11.55
N GLU A 234 60.52 -22.10 10.95
CA GLU A 234 61.24 -23.35 10.70
C GLU A 234 62.40 -23.17 9.70
N MET A 235 62.15 -22.47 8.59
CA MET A 235 63.17 -22.13 7.60
C MET A 235 64.30 -21.30 8.23
N ASP A 236 63.96 -20.26 8.98
CA ASP A 236 64.93 -19.39 9.66
C ASP A 236 65.76 -20.18 10.68
N TYR A 237 65.14 -21.14 11.38
CA TYR A 237 65.85 -22.05 12.29
C TYR A 237 66.86 -22.94 11.54
N LYS A 238 66.46 -23.58 10.44
CA LYS A 238 67.37 -24.41 9.63
C LYS A 238 68.52 -23.59 9.04
N ARG A 239 68.25 -22.37 8.59
CA ARG A 239 69.27 -21.44 8.11
C ARG A 239 70.25 -21.06 9.22
N SER A 240 69.75 -20.83 10.44
CA SER A 240 70.59 -20.54 11.61
C SER A 240 71.51 -21.72 11.96
N GLU A 241 70.99 -22.95 11.96
CA GLU A 241 71.81 -24.16 12.19
C GLU A 241 72.89 -24.33 11.12
N PHE A 242 72.54 -24.14 9.84
CA PHE A 242 73.51 -24.15 8.75
C PHE A 242 74.62 -23.10 8.93
N ASN A 243 74.25 -21.85 9.25
CA ASN A 243 75.22 -20.78 9.46
C ASN A 243 76.16 -21.05 10.65
N LYS A 244 75.66 -21.68 11.72
CA LYS A 244 76.50 -22.08 12.86
C LYS A 244 77.48 -23.19 12.48
N LEU A 245 77.06 -24.16 11.68
CA LEU A 245 77.95 -25.19 11.14
C LEU A 245 79.04 -24.55 10.29
N TRP A 246 78.64 -23.70 9.34
CA TRP A 246 79.57 -22.97 8.47
C TRP A 246 80.60 -22.17 9.27
N GLY A 247 80.16 -21.38 10.25
CA GLY A 247 81.03 -20.55 11.08
C GLY A 247 81.98 -21.30 12.01
N LYS A 248 81.79 -22.60 12.24
CA LYS A 248 82.71 -23.44 13.02
C LYS A 248 83.87 -24.02 12.20
N ALA A 249 83.73 -24.07 10.87
CA ALA A 249 84.77 -24.58 9.99
C ALA A 249 85.98 -23.63 9.91
N SER A 250 87.16 -24.17 9.56
CA SER A 250 88.34 -23.36 9.28
C SER A 250 88.13 -22.48 8.05
N LYS A 251 88.94 -21.42 7.92
CA LYS A 251 88.81 -20.51 6.78
C LYS A 251 89.18 -21.22 5.47
N GLU A 252 90.17 -22.11 5.51
CA GLU A 252 90.58 -22.92 4.38
C GLU A 252 89.45 -23.87 3.91
N ALA A 253 88.74 -24.50 4.84
CA ALA A 253 87.60 -25.38 4.53
C ALA A 253 86.39 -24.60 3.98
N GLN A 254 86.14 -23.40 4.51
CA GLN A 254 85.11 -22.51 3.96
C GLN A 254 85.47 -22.05 2.54
N ASP A 255 86.73 -21.65 2.31
CA ASP A 255 87.19 -21.14 1.02
C ASP A 255 87.16 -22.22 -0.08
N SER A 256 87.44 -23.48 0.27
CA SER A 256 87.37 -24.58 -0.68
C SER A 256 85.95 -24.95 -1.12
N LEU A 257 84.93 -24.51 -0.39
CA LEU A 257 83.50 -24.73 -0.71
C LEU A 257 82.73 -23.46 -1.06
N GLU A 258 83.33 -22.26 -0.96
CA GLU A 258 82.58 -21.01 -1.08
C GLU A 258 81.89 -20.87 -2.45
N TYR A 259 82.58 -21.24 -3.53
CA TYR A 259 82.03 -21.20 -4.89
C TYR A 259 80.85 -22.17 -5.04
N ASP A 260 81.04 -23.44 -4.68
CA ASP A 260 79.99 -24.46 -4.73
C ASP A 260 78.79 -24.11 -3.85
N GLN A 261 79.03 -23.44 -2.72
CA GLN A 261 77.98 -23.00 -1.82
C GLN A 261 77.16 -21.84 -2.41
N LYS A 262 77.76 -20.95 -3.22
CA LYS A 262 77.05 -19.89 -3.95
C LYS A 262 76.17 -20.49 -5.05
N ASP A 263 76.74 -21.36 -5.88
CA ASP A 263 76.01 -22.03 -6.97
C ASP A 263 74.84 -22.86 -6.41
N TRP A 264 75.04 -23.54 -5.27
CA TRP A 264 73.97 -24.26 -4.59
C TRP A 264 72.84 -23.35 -4.09
N VAL A 265 73.17 -22.16 -3.56
CA VAL A 265 72.16 -21.19 -3.11
C VAL A 265 71.32 -20.69 -4.28
N GLU A 266 71.95 -20.38 -5.42
CA GLU A 266 71.26 -19.95 -6.63
C GLU A 266 70.32 -21.04 -7.15
N TRP A 267 70.84 -22.27 -7.31
CA TRP A 267 70.04 -23.42 -7.73
C TRP A 267 68.85 -23.70 -6.79
N ARG A 268 69.08 -23.64 -5.47
CA ARG A 268 68.03 -23.84 -4.45
C ARG A 268 66.90 -22.84 -4.65
N ASP A 269 67.25 -21.56 -4.84
CA ASP A 269 66.25 -20.50 -4.97
C ASP A 269 65.44 -20.66 -6.26
N GLU A 270 66.06 -21.05 -7.37
CA GLU A 270 65.37 -21.34 -8.62
C GLU A 270 64.40 -22.53 -8.49
N VAL A 271 64.87 -23.66 -7.96
CA VAL A 271 64.05 -24.86 -7.78
C VAL A 271 62.87 -24.60 -6.85
N CYS A 272 63.09 -23.90 -5.74
CA CYS A 272 62.01 -23.61 -4.79
C CYS A 272 61.01 -22.58 -5.31
N VAL A 273 61.43 -21.64 -6.16
CA VAL A 273 60.50 -20.76 -6.88
C VAL A 273 59.68 -21.56 -7.89
N ASP A 274 60.29 -22.49 -8.62
CA ASP A 274 59.57 -23.30 -9.59
C ASP A 274 58.57 -24.27 -8.92
N GLU A 275 58.97 -24.93 -7.83
CA GLU A 275 58.09 -25.77 -7.02
C GLU A 275 56.87 -24.97 -6.51
N ALA A 276 57.10 -23.74 -6.04
CA ALA A 276 56.05 -22.87 -5.57
C ALA A 276 55.04 -22.45 -6.65
N ARG A 277 55.44 -22.37 -7.93
CA ARG A 277 54.52 -21.99 -9.03
C ARG A 277 53.39 -22.99 -9.24
N SER A 278 53.60 -24.25 -8.85
CA SER A 278 52.59 -25.30 -8.95
C SER A 278 51.54 -25.23 -7.84
N ALA A 279 51.74 -24.38 -6.82
CA ALA A 279 50.80 -24.19 -5.73
C ALA A 279 49.81 -23.06 -6.01
N GLU A 280 48.67 -23.08 -5.29
CA GLU A 280 47.72 -21.97 -5.30
C GLU A 280 48.41 -20.64 -4.93
N PRO A 281 48.02 -19.49 -5.54
CA PRO A 281 48.68 -18.20 -5.33
C PRO A 281 48.88 -17.83 -3.85
N ALA A 282 47.88 -18.08 -3.00
CA ALA A 282 47.93 -17.79 -1.57
C ALA A 282 48.90 -18.70 -0.78
N ARG A 283 49.33 -19.82 -1.37
CA ARG A 283 50.17 -20.86 -0.75
C ARG A 283 51.59 -20.91 -1.32
N GLN A 284 51.89 -20.18 -2.39
CA GLN A 284 53.19 -20.26 -3.08
C GLN A 284 54.36 -19.95 -2.13
N GLU A 285 54.24 -18.91 -1.29
CA GLU A 285 55.32 -18.56 -0.35
C GLU A 285 55.50 -19.63 0.74
N ILE A 286 54.43 -20.28 1.19
CA ILE A 286 54.50 -21.41 2.13
C ILE A 286 55.28 -22.56 1.48
N VAL A 287 54.94 -22.94 0.24
CA VAL A 287 55.61 -24.02 -0.49
C VAL A 287 57.07 -23.69 -0.76
N ARG A 288 57.37 -22.46 -1.17
CA ARG A 288 58.75 -21.98 -1.40
C ARG A 288 59.61 -22.16 -0.14
N MET A 289 59.12 -21.69 1.01
CA MET A 289 59.86 -21.80 2.28
C MET A 289 60.00 -23.25 2.76
N GLN A 290 58.99 -24.11 2.53
CA GLN A 290 59.09 -25.55 2.81
C GLN A 290 60.19 -26.21 1.96
N CYS A 291 60.24 -25.92 0.66
CA CYS A 291 61.31 -26.39 -0.22
C CYS A 291 62.69 -25.92 0.28
N ILE A 292 62.85 -24.64 0.63
CA ILE A 292 64.11 -24.11 1.16
C ILE A 292 64.51 -24.84 2.44
N THR A 293 63.55 -25.10 3.34
CA THR A 293 63.78 -25.81 4.61
C THR A 293 64.27 -27.24 4.37
N ARG A 294 63.66 -27.94 3.41
CA ARG A 294 64.06 -29.30 2.99
C ARG A 294 65.47 -29.30 2.43
N LEU A 295 65.75 -28.46 1.43
CA LEU A 295 67.07 -28.38 0.80
C LEU A 295 68.17 -27.92 1.78
N LEU A 296 67.89 -26.97 2.68
CA LEU A 296 68.83 -26.58 3.74
C LEU A 296 69.15 -27.75 4.68
N SER A 297 68.15 -28.60 4.98
CA SER A 297 68.37 -29.75 5.85
C SER A 297 69.25 -30.81 5.18
N GLU A 298 69.06 -31.06 3.89
CA GLU A 298 69.91 -31.97 3.10
C GLU A 298 71.34 -31.42 3.02
N ARG A 299 71.49 -30.16 2.61
CA ARG A 299 72.79 -29.50 2.45
C ARG A 299 73.58 -29.39 3.76
N TYR A 300 72.89 -29.25 4.89
CA TYR A 300 73.54 -29.24 6.21
C TYR A 300 74.39 -30.50 6.42
N TYR A 301 73.85 -31.68 6.11
CA TYR A 301 74.57 -32.94 6.34
C TYR A 301 75.72 -33.14 5.35
N GLU A 302 75.53 -32.78 4.08
CA GLU A 302 76.60 -32.81 3.07
C GLU A 302 77.81 -31.96 3.49
N VAL A 303 77.53 -30.71 3.89
CA VAL A 303 78.59 -29.75 4.30
C VAL A 303 79.22 -30.18 5.62
N LYS A 304 78.42 -30.72 6.56
CA LYS A 304 78.95 -31.23 7.82
C LYS A 304 79.91 -32.39 7.60
N GLU A 305 79.53 -33.36 6.78
CA GLU A 305 80.38 -34.50 6.46
C GLU A 305 81.68 -34.06 5.78
N TYR A 306 81.61 -33.07 4.89
CA TYR A 306 82.81 -32.50 4.28
C TYR A 306 83.72 -31.85 5.34
N PHE A 307 83.18 -30.97 6.20
CA PHE A 307 83.98 -30.30 7.23
C PHE A 307 84.53 -31.24 8.31
N ASP A 308 83.82 -32.32 8.66
CA ASP A 308 84.31 -33.31 9.62
C ASP A 308 85.49 -34.13 9.05
N ASN A 309 85.68 -34.15 7.73
CA ASN A 309 86.72 -34.92 7.01
C ASN A 309 87.79 -34.04 6.33
N TYR A 310 87.74 -32.72 6.52
CA TYR A 310 88.66 -31.74 5.96
C TYR A 310 89.88 -31.53 6.87
#